data_AF-A0A926PU06-F1
#
_entry.id   AF-A0A926PU06-F1
#
_cell.length_a   1.000
_cell.length_b   1.000
_cell.length_c   1.000
_cell.angle_alpha   90.00
_cell.angle_beta   90.00
_cell.angle_gamma   90.00
#
_symmetry.space_group_name_H-M   'P 1'
#
loop_
_entity.id
_entity.type
_entity.pdbx_description
1 polymer ?
#
loop_
_entity_poly.entity_id
_entity_poly.type
_entity_poly.pdbx_seq_one_letter_code
_entity_poly.pdbx_strand_id
1 'polypeptide(L)'
;MELQPETSKALDKWLGSETWYTNHDLDMGRFYDFVDRYAAEHGYVIDETALAEEIVRRLKQKRNVNEALEKIIETRLILAYNILDFLKRTQR
;
A
#
# COMPACT_ATOMS: atom_id res chain seq x y z
N MET A 1 -6.73 -9.60 5.43
CA MET A 1 -6.78 -8.74 6.63
C MET A 1 -7.95 -7.76 6.54
N GLU A 2 -8.41 -7.21 7.68
CA GLU A 2 -9.41 -6.12 7.67
C GLU A 2 -8.70 -4.77 7.85
N LEU A 3 -8.78 -3.90 6.85
CA LEU A 3 -8.23 -2.55 6.94
C LEU A 3 -9.25 -1.62 7.60
N GLN A 4 -8.80 -0.84 8.58
CA GLN A 4 -9.58 0.25 9.15
C GLN A 4 -9.99 1.27 8.07
N PRO A 5 -11.07 2.03 8.28
CA PRO A 5 -11.74 2.79 7.22
C PRO A 5 -10.84 3.79 6.48
N GLU A 6 -9.99 4.55 7.18
CA GLU A 6 -9.17 5.57 6.52
C GLU A 6 -8.00 4.94 5.77
N THR A 7 -7.37 3.89 6.31
CA THR A 7 -6.36 3.09 5.60
C THR A 7 -6.96 2.45 4.35
N SER A 8 -8.16 1.88 4.46
CA SER A 8 -8.89 1.28 3.34
C SER A 8 -9.18 2.31 2.25
N LYS A 9 -9.64 3.51 2.62
CA LYS A 9 -9.93 4.61 1.70
C LYS A 9 -8.67 5.16 1.03
N ALA A 10 -7.57 5.29 1.78
CA ALA A 10 -6.29 5.72 1.23
C ALA A 10 -5.74 4.69 0.23
N LEU A 11 -5.89 3.40 0.54
CA LEU A 11 -5.54 2.31 -0.37
C LEU A 11 -6.34 2.40 -1.67
N ASP A 12 -7.65 2.58 -1.59
CA ASP A 12 -8.51 2.71 -2.77
C ASP A 12 -8.17 3.94 -3.61
N LYS A 13 -7.77 5.06 -2.97
CA LYS A 13 -7.33 6.28 -3.64
C LYS A 13 -6.03 6.06 -4.41
N TRP A 14 -5.05 5.35 -3.84
CA TRP A 14 -3.81 5.01 -4.52
C TRP A 14 -4.06 4.06 -5.71
N LEU A 15 -4.75 2.94 -5.47
CA LEU A 15 -5.05 1.93 -6.51
C LEU A 15 -6.09 2.39 -7.54
N GLY A 16 -6.78 3.50 -7.28
CA GLY A 16 -7.75 4.12 -8.19
C GLY A 16 -7.11 4.84 -9.38
N SER A 17 -5.82 5.18 -9.29
CA SER A 17 -5.09 5.78 -10.41
C SER A 17 -4.86 4.77 -11.54
N GLU A 18 -4.81 5.23 -12.78
CA GLU A 18 -4.37 4.36 -13.90
C GLU A 18 -2.85 4.15 -13.87
N THR A 19 -2.11 5.11 -13.32
CA THR A 19 -0.64 5.15 -13.26
C THR A 19 -0.08 4.77 -11.88
N TRP A 20 -0.90 4.18 -11.00
CA TRP A 20 -0.54 3.84 -9.60
C TRP A 20 0.77 3.04 -9.47
N TYR A 21 1.08 2.23 -10.49
CA TYR A 21 2.25 1.36 -10.58
C TYR A 21 3.52 2.09 -11.01
N THR A 22 3.41 3.33 -11.48
CA THR A 22 4.53 4.17 -11.90
C THR A 22 5.19 4.86 -10.70
N ASN A 23 6.31 5.54 -10.94
CA ASN A 23 6.97 6.40 -9.95
C ASN A 23 6.54 7.87 -10.06
N HIS A 24 5.38 8.16 -10.63
CA HIS A 24 4.90 9.54 -10.75
C HIS A 24 4.63 10.13 -9.35
N ASP A 25 5.07 11.37 -9.11
CA ASP A 25 5.04 12.01 -7.78
C ASP A 25 3.66 11.97 -7.12
N LEU A 26 2.59 12.18 -7.90
CA LEU A 26 1.21 12.12 -7.40
C LEU A 26 0.81 10.72 -6.91
N ASP A 27 1.26 9.67 -7.59
CA ASP A 27 0.95 8.29 -7.20
C ASP A 27 1.78 7.87 -5.99
N MET A 28 3.05 8.30 -5.93
CA MET A 28 3.89 8.13 -4.75
C MET A 28 3.32 8.87 -3.53
N GLY A 29 2.82 10.09 -3.71
CA GLY A 29 2.14 10.83 -2.64
C GLY A 29 0.92 10.07 -2.09
N ARG A 30 0.09 9.50 -2.96
CA ARG A 30 -1.06 8.67 -2.54
C ARG A 30 -0.62 7.38 -1.84
N PHE A 31 0.48 6.77 -2.29
CA PHE A 31 1.05 5.61 -1.63
C PHE A 31 1.57 5.96 -0.23
N TYR A 32 2.28 7.08 -0.07
CA TYR A 32 2.75 7.54 1.24
C TYR A 32 1.58 7.92 2.17
N ASP A 33 0.53 8.56 1.65
CA ASP A 33 -0.70 8.79 2.40
C ASP A 33 -1.28 7.47 2.92
N PHE A 34 -1.29 6.40 2.10
CA PHE A 34 -1.73 5.08 2.53
C PHE A 34 -0.85 4.52 3.66
N VAL A 35 0.48 4.59 3.54
CA VAL A 35 1.41 4.09 4.57
C VAL A 35 1.27 4.86 5.89
N ASP A 36 1.07 6.18 5.82
CA ASP A 36 0.84 7.02 7.00
C ASP A 36 -0.47 6.64 7.73
N ARG A 37 -1.57 6.44 6.98
CA ARG A 37 -2.83 5.97 7.55
C ARG A 37 -2.71 4.57 8.14
N TYR A 38 -2.00 3.68 7.46
CA TYR A 38 -1.71 2.35 7.98
C TYR A 38 -1.00 2.43 9.33
N ALA A 39 0.06 3.24 9.42
CA ALA A 39 0.81 3.44 10.67
C ALA A 39 -0.08 3.95 11.81
N ALA A 40 -0.95 4.92 11.52
CA ALA A 40 -1.85 5.50 12.52
C ALA A 40 -2.91 4.53 13.04
N GLU A 41 -3.47 3.68 12.17
CA GLU A 41 -4.60 2.80 12.49
C GLU A 41 -4.20 1.38 12.91
N HIS A 42 -3.07 0.87 12.41
CA HIS A 42 -2.61 -0.52 12.59
C HIS A 42 -1.24 -0.60 13.29
N GLY A 43 -0.58 0.53 13.50
CA GLY A 43 0.79 0.60 13.99
C GLY A 43 1.81 0.27 12.91
N TYR A 44 3.05 -0.01 13.33
CA TYR A 44 4.19 -0.17 12.43
C TYR A 44 4.48 -1.62 12.02
N VAL A 45 3.66 -2.58 12.45
CA VAL A 45 3.83 -4.00 12.09
C VAL A 45 2.91 -4.30 10.92
N ILE A 46 3.49 -4.76 9.83
CA ILE A 46 2.79 -5.07 8.58
C ILE A 46 2.82 -6.58 8.34
N ASP A 47 1.66 -7.14 8.01
CA ASP A 47 1.56 -8.47 7.44
C ASP A 47 1.62 -8.33 5.92
N GLU A 48 2.84 -8.42 5.37
CA GLU A 48 3.09 -8.19 3.94
C GLU A 48 2.27 -9.14 3.06
N THR A 49 2.14 -10.41 3.47
CA THR A 49 1.36 -11.42 2.75
C THR A 49 -0.11 -11.06 2.74
N ALA A 50 -0.71 -10.80 3.90
CA ALA A 50 -2.13 -10.48 3.99
C ALA A 50 -2.48 -9.15 3.30
N LEU A 51 -1.56 -8.19 3.29
CA LEU A 51 -1.74 -6.92 2.59
C LEU A 51 -1.56 -7.07 1.08
N ALA A 52 -0.60 -7.88 0.61
CA ALA A 52 -0.44 -8.21 -0.81
C ALA A 52 -1.71 -8.84 -1.37
N GLU A 53 -2.25 -9.85 -0.68
CA GLU A 53 -3.49 -10.52 -1.07
C GLU A 53 -4.65 -9.53 -1.16
N GLU A 54 -4.75 -8.60 -0.20
CA GLU A 54 -5.79 -7.57 -0.20
C GLU A 54 -5.64 -6.58 -1.37
N ILE A 55 -4.42 -6.14 -1.68
CA ILE A 55 -4.14 -5.26 -2.84
C ILE A 55 -4.50 -5.98 -4.14
N VAL A 56 -4.04 -7.22 -4.30
CA VAL A 56 -4.33 -8.04 -5.48
C VAL A 56 -5.84 -8.26 -5.62
N ARG A 57 -6.54 -8.57 -4.53
CA ARG A 57 -8.00 -8.73 -4.51
C ARG A 57 -8.72 -7.48 -5.00
N ARG A 58 -8.34 -6.29 -4.51
CA ARG A 58 -8.92 -5.00 -4.95
C ARG A 58 -8.59 -4.67 -6.40
N LEU A 59 -7.37 -4.96 -6.84
CA LEU A 59 -6.97 -4.72 -8.23
C LEU A 59 -7.72 -5.65 -9.19
N LYS A 60 -7.89 -6.94 -8.86
CA LYS A 60 -8.65 -7.91 -9.67
C LYS A 60 -10.12 -7.50 -9.88
N GLN A 61 -10.70 -6.69 -8.99
CA GLN A 61 -12.05 -6.13 -9.17
C GLN A 61 -12.10 -4.99 -10.19
N LYS A 62 -10.96 -4.34 -10.47
CA LYS A 62 -10.87 -3.14 -11.31
C LYS A 62 -10.15 -3.40 -12.64
N ARG A 63 -9.21 -4.35 -12.69
CA ARG A 63 -8.32 -4.61 -13.82
C ARG A 63 -7.70 -6.00 -13.76
N ASN A 64 -7.15 -6.45 -14.89
CA ASN A 64 -6.40 -7.71 -14.91
C ASN A 64 -5.03 -7.52 -14.23
N VAL A 65 -4.70 -8.41 -13.30
CA VAL A 65 -3.43 -8.42 -12.58
C VAL A 65 -2.55 -9.50 -13.21
N ASN A 66 -1.40 -9.10 -13.73
CA ASN A 66 -0.40 -10.01 -14.28
C ASN A 66 0.85 -10.05 -13.38
N GLU A 67 1.76 -10.98 -13.67
CA GLU A 67 2.99 -11.17 -12.90
C GLU A 67 3.85 -9.89 -12.78
N ALA A 68 3.83 -9.02 -13.80
CA ALA A 68 4.58 -7.76 -13.75
C ALA A 68 4.00 -6.79 -12.70
N LEU A 69 2.67 -6.71 -12.60
CA LEU A 69 2.00 -5.92 -11.58
C LEU A 69 2.18 -6.53 -10.18
N GLU A 70 2.19 -7.86 -10.05
CA GLU A 70 2.47 -8.52 -8.77
C GLU A 70 3.86 -8.15 -8.24
N LYS A 71 4.90 -8.16 -9.09
CA LYS A 71 6.24 -7.70 -8.71
C LYS A 71 6.29 -6.23 -8.28
N ILE A 72 5.47 -5.38 -8.90
CA ILE A 72 5.35 -3.97 -8.50
C ILE A 72 4.69 -3.86 -7.12
N ILE A 73 3.65 -4.65 -6.85
CA ILE A 73 3.00 -4.69 -5.53
C ILE A 73 4.01 -5.11 -4.47
N GLU A 74 4.75 -6.20 -4.69
CA GLU A 74 5.81 -6.66 -3.79
C GLU A 74 6.84 -5.55 -3.52
N THR A 75 7.32 -4.89 -4.58
CA THR A 75 8.28 -3.77 -4.45
C THR A 75 7.71 -2.64 -3.60
N ARG A 76 6.43 -2.31 -3.77
CA ARG A 76 5.75 -1.27 -2.99
C ARG A 76 5.54 -1.69 -1.54
N LEU A 77 5.27 -2.96 -1.27
CA LEU A 77 5.13 -3.48 0.09
C LEU A 77 6.46 -3.49 0.84
N ILE A 78 7.56 -3.86 0.18
CA ILE A 78 8.92 -3.73 0.75
C ILE A 78 9.22 -2.27 1.12
N LEU A 79 8.82 -1.32 0.26
CA LEU A 79 8.97 0.11 0.56
C LEU A 79 8.11 0.52 1.77
N ALA A 80 6.86 0.07 1.84
CA ALA A 80 5.99 0.34 2.99
C ALA A 80 6.59 -0.22 4.29
N TYR A 81 7.07 -1.47 4.26
CA TYR A 81 7.76 -2.10 5.38
C TYR A 81 8.96 -1.26 5.85
N ASN A 82 9.84 -0.84 4.94
CA ASN A 82 11.01 -0.03 5.27
C ASN A 82 10.63 1.33 5.89
N ILE A 83 9.57 1.96 5.39
CA ILE A 83 9.05 3.21 5.95
C ILE A 83 8.51 2.98 7.36
N LEU A 84 7.70 1.94 7.57
CA LEU A 84 7.11 1.63 8.87
C LEU A 84 8.19 1.24 9.90
N ASP A 85 9.19 0.45 9.53
CA ASP A 85 10.32 0.12 10.42
C ASP A 85 11.11 1.39 10.80
N PHE A 86 11.32 2.29 9.85
CA PHE A 86 11.96 3.58 10.12
C PHE A 86 11.13 4.44 11.09
N LEU A 87 9.82 4.57 10.86
CA LEU A 87 8.93 5.34 11.74
C LEU A 87 8.90 4.74 13.16
N LYS A 88 8.81 3.41 13.26
CA LYS A 88 8.88 2.68 14.54
C LYS A 88 10.15 2.99 15.32
N ARG A 89 11.31 3.04 14.66
CA ARG A 89 12.61 3.32 15.28
C ARG A 89 12.78 4.78 15.67
N THR A 90 12.13 5.69 14.94
CA THR A 90 12.26 7.14 15.16
C THR A 90 11.20 7.72 16.11
N GLN A 91 10.26 6.90 16.60
CA GLN A 91 9.18 7.29 17.51
C GLN A 91 8.39 8.53 17.01
N ARG A 92 8.16 8.58 15.70
CA ARG A 92 7.26 9.55 15.08
C ARG A 92 5.85 9.01 14.98
#